data_AF-A0A7K2CRR1-F1
#
_entry.id   AF-A0A7K2CRR1-F1
#
_cell.length_a   1.000
_cell.length_b   1.000
_cell.length_c   1.000
_cell.angle_alpha   90.00
_cell.angle_beta   90.00
_cell.angle_gamma   90.00
#
_symmetry.space_group_name_H-M   'P 1'
#
loop_
_entity.id
_entity.type
_entity.pdbx_description
1 polymer ?
#
loop_
_entity_poly.entity_id
_entity_poly.type
_entity_poly.pdbx_seq_one_letter_code
_entity_poly.pdbx_strand_id
1 'polypeptide(L)'
;MDRLIELVDEQLGGRHRKDKPVYGYTIRDLDGQTRHIGITSNPRRRSAQHCRSGEKGLMVVVTGGMSHRNARRWEAGVLAVHRKRHGGRNLRCNKNDTGVP
;
A
#
# COMPACT_ATOMS: atom_id res chain seq x y z
N MET A 1 31.54 -24.41 23.40
CA MET A 1 30.14 -23.95 23.23
C MET A 1 30.06 -22.49 22.79
N ASP A 2 31.11 -21.84 22.26
CA ASP A 2 31.03 -20.40 21.90
C ASP A 2 32.00 -20.04 20.76
N ARG A 3 31.74 -20.52 19.54
CA ARG A 3 32.40 -20.01 18.32
C ARG A 3 31.53 -20.07 17.06
N LEU A 4 30.31 -20.59 17.15
CA LEU A 4 29.41 -20.71 16.00
C LEU A 4 28.42 -19.55 15.87
N ILE A 5 28.22 -18.77 16.94
CA ILE A 5 27.27 -17.65 16.94
C ILE A 5 27.89 -16.39 16.33
N GLU A 6 29.19 -16.14 16.53
CA GLU A 6 29.85 -14.94 15.99
C GLU A 6 30.13 -15.02 14.48
N LEU A 7 30.28 -16.23 13.90
CA LEU A 7 30.57 -16.38 12.47
C LEU A 7 29.34 -16.14 11.56
N VAL A 8 28.13 -16.17 12.12
CA VAL A 8 26.89 -15.93 11.37
C VAL A 8 26.54 -14.43 11.34
N ASP A 9 26.97 -13.66 12.34
CA ASP A 9 26.76 -12.21 12.37
C ASP A 9 27.65 -11.48 11.33
N GLU A 10 28.85 -12.00 11.06
CA GLU A 10 29.82 -11.37 10.15
C GLU A 10 29.50 -11.57 8.65
N GLN A 11 28.69 -12.58 8.29
CA GLN A 11 28.18 -12.77 6.91
C GLN A 11 26.85 -12.04 6.63
N LEU A 12 26.23 -11.43 7.65
CA LEU A 12 25.02 -10.64 7.52
C LEU A 12 25.29 -9.12 7.53
N GLY A 13 26.48 -8.72 7.07
CA GLY A 13 26.81 -7.36 6.62
C GLY A 13 25.97 -6.86 5.42
N GLY A 14 24.73 -7.33 5.29
CA GLY A 14 23.73 -6.74 4.43
C GLY A 14 23.34 -5.40 5.04
N ARG A 15 23.91 -4.31 4.49
CA ARG A 15 23.43 -2.93 4.69
C ARG A 15 21.93 -2.98 4.91
N HIS A 16 21.45 -2.65 6.11
CA HIS A 16 20.03 -2.43 6.36
C HIS A 16 19.58 -1.36 5.36
N ARG A 17 19.14 -1.77 4.17
CA ARG A 17 18.37 -0.91 3.29
C ARG A 17 17.14 -0.63 4.13
N LYS A 18 17.10 0.54 4.79
CA LYS A 18 15.90 1.02 5.47
C LYS A 18 14.76 0.73 4.52
N ASP A 19 13.83 -0.14 4.94
CA ASP A 19 12.70 -0.50 4.10
C ASP A 19 12.10 0.78 3.57
N LYS A 20 11.94 0.86 2.24
CA LYS A 20 11.42 2.09 1.63
C LYS A 20 10.06 2.37 2.26
N PRO A 21 9.81 3.61 2.72
CA PRO A 21 8.53 3.94 3.32
C PRO A 21 7.41 3.65 2.32
N VAL A 22 6.35 3.04 2.83
CA VAL A 22 5.14 2.72 2.08
C VAL A 22 4.05 3.68 2.52
N TYR A 23 3.24 4.11 1.57
CA TYR A 23 2.19 5.09 1.75
C TYR A 23 0.85 4.49 1.34
N GLY A 24 -0.18 4.74 2.14
CA GLY A 24 -1.56 4.52 1.77
C GLY A 24 -2.07 5.66 0.90
N TYR A 25 -2.81 5.33 -0.14
CA TYR A 25 -3.41 6.30 -1.05
C TYR A 25 -4.84 5.92 -1.42
N THR A 26 -5.58 6.91 -1.87
CA THR A 26 -6.93 6.75 -2.43
C THR A 26 -7.00 7.37 -3.82
N ILE A 27 -7.74 6.77 -4.74
CA ILE A 27 -8.13 7.43 -6.00
C ILE A 27 -9.54 7.94 -5.84
N ARG A 28 -9.75 9.22 -6.09
CA ARG A 28 -11.06 9.87 -6.04
C ARG A 28 -11.50 10.27 -7.44
N ASP A 29 -12.80 10.16 -7.72
CA ASP A 29 -13.35 10.72 -8.95
C ASP A 29 -13.58 12.23 -8.84
N LEU A 30 -14.13 12.82 -9.92
CA LEU A 30 -14.44 14.24 -10.00
C LEU A 30 -15.51 14.67 -8.97
N ASP A 31 -16.37 13.73 -8.55
CA ASP A 31 -17.40 13.94 -7.54
C ASP A 31 -16.85 13.78 -6.11
N GLY A 32 -15.53 13.57 -5.98
CA GLY A 32 -14.84 13.39 -4.70
C GLY A 32 -15.02 12.01 -4.07
N GLN A 33 -15.70 11.07 -4.73
CA GLN A 33 -15.94 9.73 -4.22
C GLN A 33 -14.69 8.88 -4.35
N THR A 34 -14.34 8.16 -3.29
CA THR A 34 -13.22 7.20 -3.33
C THR A 34 -13.62 6.01 -4.20
N ARG A 35 -12.82 5.71 -5.23
CA ARG A 35 -13.00 4.57 -6.13
C ARG A 35 -11.99 3.46 -5.92
N HIS A 36 -10.81 3.82 -5.41
CA HIS A 36 -9.72 2.89 -5.17
C HIS A 36 -9.00 3.23 -3.88
N ILE A 37 -8.59 2.20 -3.14
CA ILE A 37 -7.64 2.31 -2.02
C ILE A 37 -6.47 1.40 -2.31
N GLY A 38 -5.26 1.89 -2.10
CA GLY A 38 -4.05 1.10 -2.33
C GLY A 38 -2.88 1.52 -1.46
N ILE A 39 -1.82 0.72 -1.52
CA ILE A 39 -0.52 1.05 -0.95
C ILE A 39 0.58 1.17 -2.03
N THR A 40 1.56 2.05 -1.81
CA THR A 40 2.70 2.20 -2.71
C THR A 40 3.93 2.76 -1.99
N SER A 41 5.12 2.30 -2.36
CA SER A 41 6.40 2.90 -1.95
C SER A 41 6.86 4.03 -2.88
N ASN A 42 6.16 4.25 -4.00
CA ASN A 42 6.44 5.32 -4.94
C ASN A 42 5.12 5.93 -5.45
N PRO A 43 4.63 6.99 -4.80
CA PRO A 43 3.38 7.63 -5.18
C PRO A 43 3.39 8.20 -6.60
N ARG A 44 4.49 8.85 -7.01
CA ARG A 44 4.63 9.46 -8.34
C ARG A 44 4.59 8.42 -9.46
N ARG A 45 5.29 7.30 -9.30
CA ARG A 45 5.23 6.20 -10.28
C ARG A 45 3.82 5.60 -10.34
N ARG A 46 3.18 5.41 -9.18
CA ARG A 46 1.86 4.81 -9.09
C ARG A 46 0.77 5.71 -9.66
N SER A 47 0.84 7.03 -9.44
CA SER A 47 -0.10 7.98 -10.07
C SER A 47 0.02 7.96 -11.58
N ALA A 48 1.23 7.96 -12.12
CA ALA A 48 1.45 7.86 -13.57
C ALA A 48 0.93 6.54 -14.17
N GLN A 49 1.03 5.42 -13.44
CA GLN A 49 0.44 4.14 -13.86
C GLN A 49 -1.09 4.24 -13.97
N HIS A 50 -1.74 4.85 -12.98
CA HIS A 50 -3.20 5.04 -12.97
C HIS A 50 -3.69 5.98 -14.07
N CYS A 51 -2.95 7.06 -14.33
CA CYS A 51 -3.28 7.94 -15.47
C CYS A 51 -3.19 7.20 -16.81
N ARG A 52 -2.26 6.24 -16.96
CA ARG A 52 -2.06 5.46 -18.20
C ARG A 52 -3.06 4.32 -18.37
N SER A 53 -3.55 3.71 -17.27
CA SER A 53 -4.53 2.62 -17.32
C SER A 53 -5.95 3.10 -17.64
N GLY A 54 -6.17 4.41 -17.80
CA GLY A 54 -7.49 4.99 -18.03
C GLY A 54 -8.34 5.09 -16.77
N GLU A 55 -7.76 4.82 -15.58
CA GLU A 55 -8.43 5.09 -14.31
C GLU A 55 -8.55 6.61 -14.12
N LYS A 56 -9.72 7.14 -14.44
CA LYS A 56 -10.05 8.55 -14.22
C LYS A 56 -10.18 8.83 -12.72
N GLY A 57 -9.28 9.63 -12.18
CA GLY A 57 -9.37 10.13 -10.81
C GLY A 57 -8.08 10.77 -10.31
N LEU A 58 -8.20 11.52 -9.21
CA LEU A 58 -7.07 12.11 -8.48
C LEU A 58 -6.55 11.12 -7.44
N MET A 59 -5.27 10.77 -7.54
CA MET A 59 -4.59 10.02 -6.50
C MET A 59 -4.22 10.95 -5.34
N VAL A 60 -4.69 10.63 -4.15
CA VAL A 60 -4.43 11.35 -2.89
C VAL A 60 -3.70 10.43 -1.94
N VAL A 61 -2.51 10.82 -1.48
CA VAL A 61 -1.81 10.13 -0.40
C VAL A 61 -2.45 10.53 0.92
N VAL A 62 -2.87 9.54 1.71
CA VAL A 62 -3.67 9.75 2.93
C VAL A 62 -2.92 9.39 4.20
N THR A 63 -1.76 8.76 4.10
CA THR A 63 -0.93 8.40 5.25
C THR A 63 0.48 8.99 5.14
N GLY A 64 1.13 9.17 6.28
CA GLY A 64 2.59 9.29 6.34
C GLY A 64 3.29 8.00 5.89
N GLY A 65 4.61 8.07 5.74
CA GLY A 65 5.43 6.90 5.39
C GLY A 65 5.44 5.89 6.54
N MET A 66 5.16 4.63 6.24
CA MET A 66 5.09 3.54 7.22
C MET A 66 5.73 2.26 6.71
N SER A 67 5.91 1.27 7.60
CA SER A 67 6.38 -0.07 7.22
C SER A 67 5.35 -0.75 6.31
N HIS A 68 5.81 -1.66 5.45
CA HIS A 68 4.92 -2.41 4.55
C HIS A 68 3.84 -3.21 5.30
N ARG A 69 4.19 -3.77 6.47
CA ARG A 69 3.24 -4.45 7.36
C ARG A 69 2.13 -3.53 7.85
N ASN A 70 2.49 -2.31 8.28
CA ASN A 70 1.51 -1.34 8.76
C ASN A 70 0.64 -0.82 7.60
N ALA A 71 1.23 -0.62 6.41
CA ALA A 71 0.50 -0.21 5.22
C ALA A 71 -0.57 -1.24 4.82
N ARG A 72 -0.23 -2.54 4.82
CA ARG A 72 -1.21 -3.62 4.56
C ARG A 72 -2.33 -3.66 5.60
N ARG A 73 -1.99 -3.49 6.89
CA ARG A 73 -3.00 -3.44 7.96
C ARG A 73 -3.93 -2.25 7.80
N TRP A 74 -3.38 -1.09 7.44
CA TRP A 74 -4.16 0.10 7.14
C TRP A 74 -5.12 -0.14 5.97
N GLU A 75 -4.61 -0.64 4.83
CA GLU A 75 -5.40 -0.92 3.64
C GLU A 75 -6.56 -1.89 3.93
N ALA A 76 -6.26 -3.01 4.59
CA ALA A 76 -7.27 -3.98 5.01
C ALA A 76 -8.32 -3.36 5.94
N GLY A 77 -7.89 -2.52 6.90
CA GLY A 77 -8.78 -1.83 7.82
C GLY A 77 -9.73 -0.87 7.12
N VAL A 78 -9.23 -0.04 6.18
CA VAL A 78 -10.09 0.90 5.46
C VAL A 78 -11.06 0.16 4.54
N LEU A 79 -10.62 -0.90 3.87
CA LEU A 79 -11.50 -1.75 3.06
C LEU A 79 -12.57 -2.44 3.91
N ALA A 80 -12.22 -2.95 5.09
CA ALA A 80 -13.18 -3.56 6.01
C ALA A 80 -14.24 -2.55 6.49
N VAL A 81 -13.84 -1.33 6.82
CA VAL A 81 -14.79 -0.25 7.19
C VAL A 81 -15.71 0.08 6.01
N HIS A 82 -15.18 0.15 4.79
CA HIS A 82 -15.99 0.39 3.60
C HIS A 82 -17.01 -0.74 3.38
N ARG A 83 -16.57 -2.01 3.41
CA ARG A 83 -17.46 -3.17 3.29
C ARG A 83 -18.56 -3.14 4.32
N LYS A 84 -18.24 -2.83 5.59
CA LYS A 84 -19.24 -2.71 6.66
C LYS A 84 -20.30 -1.64 6.37
N ARG A 85 -19.90 -0.51 5.77
CA ARG A 85 -20.80 0.60 5.42
C ARG A 85 -21.61 0.36 4.15
N HIS A 86 -21.12 -0.46 3.24
CA HIS A 86 -21.71 -0.67 1.90
C HIS A 86 -22.20 -2.12 1.69
N GLY A 87 -22.68 -2.78 2.75
CA GLY A 87 -23.33 -4.09 2.65
C GLY A 87 -22.43 -5.20 2.10
N GLY A 88 -21.14 -5.17 2.44
CA GLY A 88 -20.13 -6.15 1.99
C GLY A 88 -19.51 -5.85 0.63
N ARG A 89 -19.93 -4.78 -0.06
CA ARG A 89 -19.39 -4.43 -1.38
C ARG A 89 -17.98 -3.86 -1.29
N ASN A 90 -17.13 -4.27 -2.22
CA ASN A 90 -15.84 -3.64 -2.45
C ASN A 90 -15.99 -2.32 -3.19
N LEU A 91 -14.99 -1.46 -3.03
CA LEU A 91 -14.82 -0.30 -3.89
C LEU A 91 -14.73 -0.72 -5.35
N ARG A 92 -15.26 0.13 -6.23
CA ARG A 92 -15.47 -0.19 -7.66
C ARG A 92 -14.21 -0.67 -8.37
N CYS A 93 -13.02 -0.20 -7.98
CA CYS A 93 -11.74 -0.60 -8.56
C CYS A 93 -10.97 -1.62 -7.71
N ASN A 94 -11.38 -1.88 -6.45
CA ASN A 94 -10.83 -2.94 -5.61
C ASN A 94 -11.60 -4.26 -5.80
N LYS A 95 -11.88 -4.66 -7.06
CA LYS A 95 -12.64 -5.89 -7.36
C LYS A 95 -11.87 -7.18 -7.07
N ASN A 96 -10.55 -7.08 -6.88
CA ASN A 96 -9.65 -8.20 -6.68
C ASN A 96 -9.08 -8.06 -5.27
N ASP A 97 -9.26 -9.07 -4.40
CA ASP A 97 -8.68 -9.10 -3.05
C ASP A 97 -7.13 -9.14 -3.02
N THR A 98 -6.49 -9.09 -4.19
CA THR A 98 -5.05 -9.25 -4.35
C THR A 98 -4.24 -7.99 -4.04
N GLY A 99 -4.85 -6.80 -3.91
CA GLY A 99 -4.12 -5.56 -3.60
C GLY A 99 -3.03 -5.19 -4.62
N VAL A 100 -3.04 -5.82 -5.79
CA VAL A 100 -2.06 -5.65 -6.86
C VAL A 100 -2.85 -5.61 -8.18
N PRO A 101 -2.74 -4.53 -8.99
CA PRO A 101 -3.22 -4.56 -10.37
C PRO A 101 -2.38 -5.53 -11.21
#